data_AF-A0A970TV11-F1
#
_entry.id   AF-A0A970TV11-F1
#
_cell.length_a   1.000
_cell.length_b   1.000
_cell.length_c   1.000
_cell.angle_alpha   90.00
_cell.angle_beta   90.00
_cell.angle_gamma   90.00
#
_symmetry.space_group_name_H-M   'P 1'
#
loop_
_entity.id
_entity.type
_entity.pdbx_description
1 polymer ?
#
loop_
_entity_poly.entity_id
_entity_poly.type
_entity_poly.pdbx_seq_one_letter_code
_entity_poly.pdbx_strand_id
1 'polypeptide(L)'
;MYEFSPVTERVARIRRRYRETMPRVCIERFKLVTQFYMDNPTMPPMIKRAKNLANLCEKMPVLVNDDEVIVGELTSVYRASALYPEYSVAWLFDEIRSGEFMTRTLDPYDMDQEDMDYVMQYEDFWSKNDISVLTDAALPPEFGDIVGNGVVTFGERGSGAGPVGHFCADYQKAIRKGFAAIKQEALDKTAEMRGRLYGEAAEREQFYRAVAIVCDATI
;
A
#
# COMPACT_ATOMS: atom_id res chain seq x y z
N MET A 1 15.42 33.37 -20.49
CA MET A 1 16.47 32.57 -19.84
C MET A 1 16.07 32.47 -18.38
N TYR A 2 15.90 31.26 -17.82
CA TYR A 2 15.51 31.09 -16.42
C TYR A 2 16.75 31.28 -15.54
N GLU A 3 16.65 32.11 -14.49
CA GLU A 3 17.72 32.33 -13.53
C GLU A 3 17.43 31.53 -12.26
N PHE A 4 18.36 30.68 -11.85
CA PHE A 4 18.18 29.87 -10.65
C PHE A 4 18.40 30.71 -9.40
N SER A 5 17.45 30.64 -8.47
CA SER A 5 17.61 31.17 -7.11
C SER A 5 18.22 30.11 -6.19
N PRO A 6 19.00 30.49 -5.17
CA PRO A 6 19.36 29.58 -4.09
C PRO A 6 18.11 29.02 -3.40
N VAL A 7 18.24 27.80 -2.87
CA VAL A 7 17.21 27.20 -2.02
C VAL A 7 17.08 27.98 -0.72
N THR A 8 15.86 28.08 -0.19
CA THR A 8 15.64 28.71 1.13
C THR A 8 16.28 27.89 2.25
N GLU A 9 16.62 28.54 3.37
CA GLU A 9 17.15 27.87 4.57
C GLU A 9 16.25 26.73 5.07
N ARG A 10 14.93 26.92 5.01
CA ARG A 10 13.94 25.88 5.35
C ARG A 10 14.11 24.62 4.49
N VAL A 11 14.20 24.80 3.17
CA VAL A 11 14.40 23.69 2.22
C VAL A 11 15.78 23.04 2.42
N ALA A 12 16.80 23.82 2.74
CA ALA A 12 18.14 23.30 3.03
C ALA A 12 18.14 22.39 4.27
N ARG A 13 17.42 22.77 5.34
CA ARG A 13 17.25 21.94 6.55
C ARG A 13 16.48 20.65 6.28
N ILE A 14 15.36 20.71 5.56
CA ILE A 14 14.59 19.50 5.16
C ILE A 14 15.47 18.54 4.37
N ARG A 15 16.18 19.05 3.35
CA ARG A 15 17.07 18.23 2.51
C ARG A 15 18.20 17.59 3.32
N ARG A 16 18.78 18.32 4.28
CA ARG A 16 19.82 17.81 5.16
C ARG A 16 19.26 16.69 6.04
N ARG A 17 18.16 16.96 6.76
CA ARG A 17 17.46 15.97 7.60
C ARG A 17 17.15 14.70 6.81
N TYR A 18 16.52 14.83 5.63
CA TYR A 18 16.25 13.68 4.77
C TYR A 18 17.51 12.86 4.52
N ARG A 19 18.60 13.47 4.04
CA ARG A 19 19.83 12.75 3.66
C ARG A 19 20.56 12.09 4.83
N GLU A 20 20.50 12.69 6.02
CA GLU A 20 21.22 12.23 7.21
C GLU A 20 20.45 11.17 8.00
N THR A 21 19.12 11.04 7.81
CA THR A 21 18.32 10.02 8.49
C THR A 21 18.48 8.64 7.84
N MET A 22 18.76 7.59 8.61
CA MET A 22 18.69 6.20 8.12
C MET A 22 17.23 5.82 7.84
N PRO A 23 16.89 5.27 6.65
CA PRO A 23 15.55 4.75 6.40
C PRO A 23 15.11 3.69 7.42
N ARG A 24 13.86 3.73 7.85
CA ARG A 24 13.28 2.73 8.77
C ARG A 24 12.10 2.00 8.15
N VAL A 25 11.76 0.83 8.64
CA VAL A 25 10.46 0.23 8.36
C VAL A 25 9.49 0.59 9.48
N CYS A 26 8.30 1.04 9.09
CA CYS A 26 7.20 1.35 10.00
C CYS A 26 6.13 0.26 9.89
N ILE A 27 5.85 -0.41 11.01
CA ILE A 27 4.91 -1.53 11.04
C ILE A 27 3.47 -1.14 11.42
N GLU A 28 3.17 0.14 11.63
CA GLU A 28 1.82 0.58 12.02
C GLU A 28 0.76 0.19 10.98
N ARG A 29 1.09 0.37 9.69
CA ARG A 29 0.24 -0.11 8.60
C ARG A 29 0.07 -1.63 8.64
N PHE A 30 1.15 -2.38 8.89
CA PHE A 30 1.11 -3.84 8.97
C PHE A 30 0.13 -4.30 10.06
N LYS A 31 0.22 -3.73 11.27
CA LYS A 31 -0.69 -4.00 12.40
C LYS A 31 -2.15 -3.79 11.99
N LEU A 32 -2.45 -2.61 11.45
CA LEU A 32 -3.82 -2.22 11.08
C LEU A 32 -4.40 -3.08 9.95
N VAL A 33 -3.61 -3.38 8.92
CA VAL A 33 -4.06 -4.22 7.80
C VAL A 33 -4.24 -5.66 8.23
N THR A 34 -3.32 -6.20 9.04
CA THR A 34 -3.40 -7.58 9.55
C THR A 34 -4.67 -7.78 10.37
N GLN A 35 -4.91 -6.91 11.35
CA GLN A 35 -6.12 -6.98 12.17
C GLN A 35 -7.38 -6.84 11.30
N PHE A 36 -7.41 -5.87 10.37
CA PHE A 36 -8.56 -5.68 9.48
C PHE A 36 -8.85 -6.92 8.63
N TYR A 37 -7.82 -7.57 8.07
CA TYR A 37 -8.00 -8.75 7.23
C TYR A 37 -8.46 -9.97 8.04
N MET A 38 -7.93 -10.17 9.25
CA MET A 38 -8.36 -11.24 10.16
C MET A 38 -9.82 -11.08 10.60
N ASP A 39 -10.26 -9.84 10.87
CA ASP A 39 -11.63 -9.56 11.30
C ASP A 39 -12.67 -9.67 10.16
N ASN A 40 -12.21 -9.64 8.90
CA ASN A 40 -13.09 -9.55 7.73
C ASN A 40 -12.78 -10.61 6.66
N PRO A 41 -12.76 -11.92 7.00
CA PRO A 41 -12.30 -12.96 6.07
C PRO A 41 -13.18 -13.05 4.81
N THR A 42 -14.51 -12.91 4.95
CA THR A 42 -15.49 -13.13 3.87
C THR A 42 -15.86 -11.88 3.07
N MET A 43 -15.25 -10.72 3.36
CA MET A 43 -15.61 -9.48 2.70
C MET A 43 -15.23 -9.51 1.20
N PRO A 44 -16.12 -9.06 0.29
CA PRO A 44 -15.81 -8.99 -1.14
C PRO A 44 -14.53 -8.18 -1.40
N PRO A 45 -13.60 -8.64 -2.26
CA PRO A 45 -12.27 -8.04 -2.39
C PRO A 45 -12.28 -6.52 -2.61
N MET A 46 -13.12 -6.03 -3.52
CA MET A 46 -13.19 -4.59 -3.84
C MET A 46 -13.66 -3.74 -2.66
N ILE A 47 -14.68 -4.20 -1.93
CA ILE A 47 -15.16 -3.55 -0.71
C ILE A 47 -14.13 -3.68 0.42
N LYS A 48 -13.45 -4.83 0.52
CA LYS A 48 -12.38 -5.07 1.50
C LYS A 48 -11.26 -4.05 1.34
N ARG A 49 -10.80 -3.79 0.11
CA ARG A 49 -9.78 -2.76 -0.15
C ARG A 49 -10.25 -1.36 0.22
N ALA A 50 -11.47 -0.98 -0.17
CA ALA A 50 -12.02 0.34 0.15
C ALA A 50 -12.17 0.56 1.67
N LYS A 51 -12.69 -0.42 2.39
CA LYS A 51 -12.82 -0.34 3.85
C LYS A 51 -11.49 -0.44 4.59
N ASN A 52 -10.52 -1.18 4.06
CA ASN A 52 -9.17 -1.19 4.62
C ASN A 52 -8.51 0.18 4.51
N LEU A 53 -8.70 0.89 3.37
CA LEU A 53 -8.24 2.28 3.25
C LEU A 53 -8.90 3.18 4.30
N ALA A 54 -10.22 3.07 4.49
CA ALA A 54 -10.93 3.82 5.53
C ALA A 54 -10.37 3.52 6.94
N ASN A 55 -10.13 2.25 7.25
CA ASN A 55 -9.50 1.82 8.50
C ASN A 55 -8.10 2.44 8.70
N LEU A 56 -7.31 2.56 7.63
CA LEU A 56 -6.00 3.21 7.68
C LEU A 56 -6.13 4.73 7.87
N CYS A 57 -6.98 5.41 7.10
CA CYS A 57 -7.20 6.85 7.23
C CYS A 57 -7.70 7.24 8.63
N GLU A 58 -8.52 6.40 9.26
CA GLU A 58 -9.06 6.64 10.61
C GLU A 58 -8.03 6.42 11.74
N LYS A 59 -7.09 5.47 11.57
CA LYS A 59 -6.27 4.96 12.68
C LYS A 59 -4.77 5.19 12.54
N MET A 60 -4.27 5.47 11.34
CA MET A 60 -2.84 5.69 11.12
C MET A 60 -2.37 6.91 11.94
N PRO A 61 -1.25 6.82 12.67
CA PRO A 61 -0.66 7.98 13.32
C PRO A 61 -0.29 9.05 12.29
N VAL A 62 -0.61 10.31 12.61
CA VAL A 62 -0.27 11.46 11.76
C VAL A 62 1.04 12.06 12.23
N LEU A 63 2.04 12.08 11.35
CA LEU A 63 3.31 12.75 11.56
C LEU A 63 3.34 14.07 10.80
N VAL A 64 3.64 15.17 11.51
CA VAL A 64 3.95 16.48 10.92
C VAL A 64 5.32 16.88 11.43
N ASN A 65 6.27 17.02 10.52
CA ASN A 65 7.66 17.32 10.87
C ASN A 65 7.93 18.83 10.86
N ASP A 66 8.97 19.26 11.59
CA ASP A 66 9.40 20.65 11.49
C ASP A 66 9.70 21.05 10.05
N ASP A 67 9.50 22.33 9.73
CA ASP A 67 9.74 22.94 8.43
C ASP A 67 8.75 22.53 7.30
N GLU A 68 7.80 21.61 7.56
CA GLU A 68 6.78 21.21 6.58
C GLU A 68 5.73 22.31 6.34
N VAL A 69 5.38 22.48 5.06
CA VAL A 69 4.28 23.36 4.59
C VAL A 69 3.20 22.53 3.90
N ILE A 70 3.63 21.51 3.15
CA ILE A 70 2.76 20.46 2.62
C ILE A 70 2.95 19.28 3.58
N VAL A 71 1.86 18.87 4.21
CA VAL A 71 1.85 17.79 5.21
C VAL A 71 1.26 16.52 4.63
N GLY A 72 1.56 15.40 5.25
CA GLY A 72 1.09 14.08 4.85
C GLY A 72 2.25 13.10 4.77
N GLU A 73 2.27 12.14 5.69
CA GLU A 73 3.27 11.09 5.77
C GLU A 73 2.56 9.73 5.78
N LEU A 74 3.17 8.72 5.16
CA LEU A 74 2.60 7.37 5.04
C LEU A 74 2.92 6.48 6.25
N THR A 75 3.76 6.99 7.15
CA THR A 75 4.35 6.26 8.27
C THR A 75 4.31 7.10 9.55
N SER A 76 4.45 6.45 10.69
CA SER A 76 4.49 7.14 11.99
C SER A 76 5.86 7.73 12.33
N VAL A 77 6.88 7.51 11.49
CA VAL A 77 8.26 7.93 11.73
C VAL A 77 8.89 8.50 10.46
N TYR A 78 9.76 9.49 10.61
CA TYR A 78 10.34 10.20 9.47
C TYR A 78 11.24 9.31 8.60
N ARG A 79 11.15 9.45 7.27
CA ARG A 79 11.92 8.68 6.28
C ARG A 79 11.76 7.17 6.51
N ALA A 80 10.53 6.68 6.58
CA ALA A 80 10.24 5.26 6.66
C ALA A 80 9.41 4.72 5.51
N SER A 81 9.50 3.41 5.34
CA SER A 81 8.62 2.65 4.45
C SER A 81 7.58 1.90 5.26
N ALA A 82 6.32 1.95 4.82
CA ALA A 82 5.27 1.10 5.36
C ALA A 82 5.31 -0.30 4.73
N LEU A 83 4.81 -1.30 5.44
CA LEU A 83 4.65 -2.65 4.89
C LEU A 83 3.27 -2.85 4.28
N TYR A 84 3.24 -3.60 3.18
CA TYR A 84 2.04 -3.87 2.37
C TYR A 84 1.73 -5.36 2.29
N PRO A 85 1.38 -6.00 3.43
CA PRO A 85 1.35 -7.44 3.52
C PRO A 85 0.26 -8.10 2.68
N GLU A 86 -0.75 -7.35 2.25
CA GLU A 86 -1.78 -7.85 1.34
C GLU A 86 -1.31 -8.12 -0.09
N TYR A 87 -0.13 -7.62 -0.48
CA TYR A 87 0.44 -7.85 -1.82
C TYR A 87 1.46 -8.98 -1.73
N SER A 88 2.57 -8.75 -1.02
CA SER A 88 3.53 -9.79 -0.69
C SER A 88 4.45 -9.33 0.42
N VAL A 89 4.69 -10.21 1.39
CA VAL A 89 5.60 -9.97 2.52
C VAL A 89 6.45 -11.20 2.87
N ALA A 90 6.32 -12.30 2.12
CA ALA A 90 7.06 -13.53 2.38
C ALA A 90 8.59 -13.32 2.42
N TRP A 91 9.12 -12.51 1.49
CA TRP A 91 10.54 -12.16 1.42
C TRP A 91 11.05 -11.54 2.73
N LEU A 92 10.22 -10.76 3.43
CA LEU A 92 10.61 -10.11 4.68
C LEU A 92 10.77 -11.13 5.80
N PHE A 93 9.92 -12.14 5.86
CA PHE A 93 10.06 -13.22 6.86
C PHE A 93 11.35 -14.00 6.66
N ASP A 94 11.68 -14.31 5.41
CA ASP A 94 12.93 -15.01 5.07
C ASP A 94 14.16 -14.20 5.47
N GLU A 95 14.16 -12.90 5.20
CA GLU A 95 15.28 -12.02 5.55
C GLU A 95 15.41 -11.70 7.04
N ILE A 96 14.30 -11.59 7.76
CA ILE A 96 14.33 -11.45 9.23
C ILE A 96 14.89 -12.74 9.84
N ARG A 97 14.44 -13.91 9.35
CA ARG A 97 14.88 -15.22 9.84
C ARG A 97 16.36 -15.48 9.55
N SER A 98 16.85 -15.09 8.37
CA SER A 98 18.27 -15.25 8.00
C SER A 98 19.18 -14.25 8.70
N GLY A 99 18.63 -13.14 9.21
CA GLY A 99 19.38 -12.00 9.75
C GLY A 99 19.94 -11.07 8.67
N GLU A 100 19.66 -11.34 7.40
CA GLU A 100 20.14 -10.53 6.27
C GLU A 100 19.49 -9.14 6.23
N PHE A 101 18.26 -9.01 6.74
CA PHE A 101 17.51 -7.75 6.72
C PHE A 101 18.32 -6.57 7.27
N MET A 102 18.98 -6.75 8.42
CA MET A 102 19.75 -5.70 9.11
C MET A 102 21.18 -5.50 8.53
N THR A 103 21.60 -6.36 7.59
CA THR A 103 22.96 -6.38 7.06
C THR A 103 23.04 -6.10 5.56
N ARG A 104 21.90 -5.71 4.96
CA ARG A 104 21.80 -5.32 3.55
C ARG A 104 22.83 -4.26 3.16
N THR A 105 23.56 -4.51 2.07
CA THR A 105 24.51 -3.56 1.49
C THR A 105 23.85 -2.60 0.49
N LEU A 106 22.75 -3.04 -0.11
CA LEU A 106 21.91 -2.25 -1.02
C LEU A 106 20.62 -1.89 -0.28
N ASP A 107 20.28 -0.60 -0.27
CA ASP A 107 19.08 -0.05 0.39
C ASP A 107 18.86 -0.57 1.82
N PRO A 108 19.78 -0.28 2.76
CA PRO A 108 19.62 -0.67 4.15
C PRO A 108 18.42 0.05 4.79
N TYR A 109 17.67 -0.70 5.60
CA TYR A 109 16.61 -0.20 6.45
C TYR A 109 16.84 -0.67 7.88
N ASP A 110 16.45 0.17 8.82
CA ASP A 110 16.43 -0.16 10.25
C ASP A 110 15.02 -0.58 10.69
N MET A 111 14.94 -1.50 11.64
CA MET A 111 13.70 -1.96 12.27
C MET A 111 14.04 -2.45 13.69
N ASP A 112 13.23 -2.07 14.67
CA ASP A 112 13.44 -2.51 16.05
C ASP A 112 13.19 -4.03 16.17
N GLN A 113 13.91 -4.71 17.06
CA GLN A 113 13.74 -6.15 17.25
C GLN A 113 12.31 -6.54 17.64
N GLU A 114 11.65 -5.72 18.47
CA GLU A 114 10.24 -5.93 18.85
C GLU A 114 9.31 -5.88 17.64
N ASP A 115 9.57 -4.98 16.69
CA ASP A 115 8.79 -4.86 15.46
C ASP A 115 9.02 -6.06 14.53
N MET A 116 10.27 -6.54 14.41
CA MET A 116 10.59 -7.77 13.68
C MET A 116 9.88 -8.99 14.29
N ASP A 117 9.97 -9.14 15.61
CA ASP A 117 9.32 -10.23 16.35
C ASP A 117 7.80 -10.19 16.17
N TYR A 118 7.19 -8.99 16.20
CA TYR A 118 5.77 -8.81 15.95
C TYR A 118 5.39 -9.24 14.52
N VAL A 119 6.13 -8.79 13.51
CA VAL A 119 5.87 -9.14 12.11
C VAL A 119 5.92 -10.66 11.91
N MET A 120 6.93 -11.33 12.47
CA MET A 120 7.12 -12.78 12.36
C MET A 120 5.96 -13.61 12.92
N GLN A 121 5.18 -13.08 13.88
CA GLN A 121 4.00 -13.79 14.42
C GLN A 121 2.91 -14.05 13.36
N TYR A 122 2.91 -13.30 12.26
CA TYR A 122 1.86 -13.35 11.24
C TYR A 122 2.32 -14.01 9.93
N GLU A 123 3.46 -14.70 9.94
CA GLU A 123 3.96 -15.42 8.76
C GLU A 123 2.95 -16.44 8.21
N ASP A 124 2.38 -17.29 9.08
CA ASP A 124 1.42 -18.32 8.65
C ASP A 124 0.13 -17.71 8.08
N PHE A 125 -0.28 -16.55 8.60
CA PHE A 125 -1.44 -15.84 8.09
C PHE A 125 -1.16 -15.27 6.71
N TRP A 126 -0.09 -14.48 6.56
CA TRP A 126 0.18 -13.77 5.33
C TRP A 126 0.65 -14.66 4.17
N SER A 127 1.34 -15.77 4.47
CA SER A 127 1.69 -16.79 3.46
C SER A 127 0.49 -17.44 2.77
N LYS A 128 -0.74 -17.18 3.25
CA LYS A 128 -1.99 -17.71 2.69
C LYS A 128 -2.97 -16.62 2.22
N ASN A 129 -2.73 -15.35 2.57
CA ASN A 129 -3.72 -14.27 2.45
C ASN A 129 -3.24 -13.06 1.66
N ASP A 130 -2.04 -13.11 1.07
CA ASP A 130 -1.55 -12.10 0.14
C ASP A 130 -1.94 -12.39 -1.32
N ILE A 131 -1.79 -11.40 -2.21
CA ILE A 131 -2.15 -11.54 -3.63
C ILE A 131 -1.18 -12.45 -4.40
N SER A 132 0.06 -12.58 -3.92
CA SER A 132 1.06 -13.40 -4.59
C SER A 132 0.69 -14.88 -4.54
N VAL A 133 0.03 -15.35 -3.48
CA VAL A 133 -0.53 -16.72 -3.40
C VAL A 133 -1.49 -17.02 -4.55
N LEU A 134 -2.36 -16.07 -4.91
CA LEU A 134 -3.31 -16.23 -6.02
C LEU A 134 -2.57 -16.22 -7.37
N THR A 135 -1.55 -15.38 -7.49
CA THR A 135 -0.75 -15.25 -8.71
C THR A 135 0.06 -16.51 -8.95
N ASP A 136 0.75 -17.01 -7.91
CA ASP A 136 1.55 -18.22 -7.94
C ASP A 136 0.69 -19.45 -8.29
N ALA A 137 -0.52 -19.55 -7.74
CA ALA A 137 -1.45 -20.63 -8.06
C ALA A 137 -1.99 -20.60 -9.51
N ALA A 138 -1.94 -19.45 -10.17
CA ALA A 138 -2.36 -19.28 -11.56
C ALA A 138 -1.23 -19.57 -12.57
N LEU A 139 0.02 -19.68 -12.11
CA LEU A 139 1.15 -19.98 -12.99
C LEU A 139 1.07 -21.43 -13.49
N PRO A 140 1.31 -21.68 -14.79
CA PRO A 140 1.36 -23.03 -15.32
C PRO A 140 2.57 -23.78 -14.74
N PRO A 141 2.50 -25.11 -14.49
CA PRO A 141 3.62 -25.88 -13.94
C PRO A 141 4.93 -25.71 -14.72
N GLU A 142 4.85 -25.57 -16.05
CA GLU A 142 5.98 -25.39 -16.95
C GLU A 142 6.70 -24.05 -16.75
N PHE A 143 6.11 -23.10 -16.02
CA PHE A 143 6.79 -21.85 -15.67
C PHE A 143 8.00 -22.12 -14.76
N GLY A 144 7.90 -23.09 -13.85
CA GLY A 144 9.01 -23.46 -12.97
C GLY A 144 10.26 -23.89 -13.74
N ASP A 145 10.08 -24.56 -14.88
CA ASP A 145 11.18 -25.05 -15.72
C ASP A 145 12.05 -23.92 -16.31
N ILE A 146 11.54 -22.69 -16.38
CA ILE A 146 12.24 -21.53 -16.94
C ILE A 146 12.66 -20.51 -15.88
N VAL A 147 12.26 -20.67 -14.61
CA VAL A 147 12.72 -19.79 -13.53
C VAL A 147 14.23 -19.96 -13.33
N GLY A 148 14.92 -18.86 -13.04
CA GLY A 148 16.37 -18.88 -12.78
C GLY A 148 17.25 -19.02 -14.03
N ASN A 149 16.67 -19.01 -15.24
CA ASN A 149 17.42 -19.07 -16.50
C ASN A 149 18.16 -17.77 -16.87
N GLY A 150 18.03 -16.70 -16.07
CA GLY A 150 18.62 -15.39 -16.32
C GLY A 150 17.93 -14.54 -17.40
N VAL A 151 16.86 -15.05 -18.04
CA VAL A 151 16.01 -14.34 -18.99
C VAL A 151 14.72 -13.87 -18.31
N VAL A 152 14.14 -14.73 -17.46
CA VAL A 152 12.95 -14.41 -16.65
C VAL A 152 13.40 -13.90 -15.29
N THR A 153 12.89 -12.74 -14.88
CA THR A 153 13.23 -12.09 -13.59
C THR A 153 12.26 -12.43 -12.46
N PHE A 154 11.28 -13.29 -12.73
CA PHE A 154 10.29 -13.75 -11.76
C PHE A 154 10.72 -15.08 -11.15
N GLY A 155 10.48 -15.24 -9.84
CA GLY A 155 10.67 -16.50 -9.13
C GLY A 155 9.47 -17.45 -9.27
N GLU A 156 9.60 -18.67 -8.74
CA GLU A 156 8.49 -19.63 -8.66
C GLU A 156 7.40 -19.20 -7.67
N ARG A 157 7.75 -18.32 -6.73
CA ARG A 157 6.85 -17.79 -5.69
C ARG A 157 7.03 -16.29 -5.54
N GLY A 158 6.02 -15.63 -4.98
CA GLY A 158 6.05 -14.17 -4.80
C GLY A 158 5.87 -13.43 -6.12
N SER A 159 5.28 -14.07 -7.14
CA SER A 159 4.93 -13.37 -8.37
C SER A 159 3.86 -12.31 -8.08
N GLY A 160 4.02 -11.12 -8.66
CA GLY A 160 3.15 -9.98 -8.33
C GLY A 160 3.44 -9.35 -6.96
N ALA A 161 4.67 -9.49 -6.43
CA ALA A 161 5.05 -8.99 -5.10
C ALA A 161 4.87 -7.48 -4.86
N GLY A 162 4.79 -6.67 -5.92
CA GLY A 162 4.65 -5.23 -5.82
C GLY A 162 3.26 -4.73 -6.22
N PRO A 163 2.74 -3.65 -5.58
CA PRO A 163 1.58 -2.95 -6.10
C PRO A 163 1.88 -2.42 -7.51
N VAL A 164 0.90 -2.49 -8.42
CA VAL A 164 1.09 -2.10 -9.82
C VAL A 164 1.49 -0.63 -9.92
N GLY A 165 0.73 0.31 -9.32
CA GLY A 165 0.99 1.74 -9.53
C GLY A 165 0.97 2.08 -11.04
N HIS A 166 2.02 2.70 -11.57
CA HIS A 166 2.21 2.95 -13.02
C HIS A 166 0.98 3.55 -13.75
N PHE A 167 0.28 4.49 -13.12
CA PHE A 167 -0.81 5.27 -13.74
C PHE A 167 -0.70 6.76 -13.42
N CYS A 168 -1.35 7.61 -14.22
CA CYS A 168 -1.54 9.03 -13.93
C CYS A 168 -3.03 9.28 -13.65
N ALA A 169 -3.37 9.61 -12.40
CA ALA A 169 -4.74 9.91 -12.02
C ALA A 169 -5.22 11.25 -12.61
N ASP A 170 -6.53 11.42 -12.70
CA ASP A 170 -7.13 12.73 -13.00
C ASP A 170 -7.08 13.65 -11.77
N TYR A 171 -5.88 14.17 -11.47
CA TYR A 171 -5.67 15.13 -10.39
C TYR A 171 -6.51 16.41 -10.58
N GLN A 172 -6.81 16.80 -11.83
CA GLN A 172 -7.62 17.99 -12.11
C GLN A 172 -9.05 17.81 -11.60
N LYS A 173 -9.65 16.62 -11.79
CA LYS A 173 -10.97 16.33 -11.22
C LYS A 173 -10.97 16.42 -9.71
N ALA A 174 -9.99 15.82 -9.03
CA ALA A 174 -9.88 15.87 -7.57
C ALA A 174 -9.71 17.31 -7.04
N ILE A 175 -8.81 18.08 -7.64
CA ILE A 175 -8.53 19.46 -7.21
C ILE A 175 -9.70 20.41 -7.50
N ARG A 176 -10.33 20.31 -8.69
CA ARG A 176 -11.36 21.26 -9.11
C ARG A 176 -12.76 20.93 -8.61
N LYS A 177 -13.08 19.64 -8.42
CA LYS A 177 -14.41 19.20 -7.96
C LYS A 177 -14.43 18.78 -6.49
N GLY A 178 -13.32 18.25 -5.97
CA GLY A 178 -13.24 17.69 -4.62
C GLY A 178 -13.82 16.27 -4.51
N PHE A 179 -13.36 15.53 -3.50
CA PHE A 179 -13.79 14.13 -3.25
C PHE A 179 -15.28 14.03 -2.89
N ALA A 180 -15.88 15.06 -2.29
CA ALA A 180 -17.32 15.08 -2.00
C ALA A 180 -18.17 15.02 -3.29
N ALA A 181 -17.76 15.71 -4.36
CA ALA A 181 -18.46 15.65 -5.64
C ALA A 181 -18.26 14.29 -6.33
N ILE A 182 -17.05 13.72 -6.25
CA ILE A 182 -16.75 12.39 -6.80
C ILE A 182 -17.57 11.31 -6.08
N LYS A 183 -17.70 11.41 -4.75
CA LYS A 183 -18.61 10.56 -3.95
C LYS A 183 -20.03 10.66 -4.46
N GLN A 184 -20.55 11.88 -4.64
CA GLN A 184 -21.93 12.07 -5.10
C GLN A 184 -22.16 11.44 -6.47
N GLU A 185 -21.23 11.61 -7.42
CA GLU A 185 -21.29 10.95 -8.73
C GLU A 185 -21.40 9.42 -8.61
N ALA A 186 -20.66 8.81 -7.67
CA ALA A 186 -20.71 7.37 -7.42
C ALA A 186 -22.04 6.91 -6.77
N LEU A 187 -22.58 7.71 -5.84
CA LEU A 187 -23.88 7.44 -5.21
C LEU A 187 -25.03 7.54 -6.23
N ASP A 188 -24.99 8.53 -7.11
CA ASP A 188 -25.99 8.70 -8.17
C ASP A 188 -25.97 7.51 -9.13
N LYS A 189 -24.77 7.06 -9.53
CA LYS A 189 -24.60 5.84 -10.35
C LYS A 189 -25.15 4.59 -9.67
N THR A 190 -24.91 4.44 -8.37
CA THR A 190 -25.47 3.34 -7.58
C THR A 190 -27.01 3.39 -7.56
N ALA A 191 -27.59 4.58 -7.39
CA ALA A 191 -29.04 4.78 -7.37
C ALA A 191 -29.71 4.46 -8.72
N GLU A 192 -29.10 4.86 -9.84
CA GLU A 192 -29.56 4.55 -11.21
C GLU A 192 -29.66 3.04 -11.49
N MET A 193 -28.84 2.24 -10.79
CA MET A 193 -28.76 0.79 -10.96
C MET A 193 -29.77 0.01 -10.11
N ARG A 194 -30.49 0.65 -9.19
CA ARG A 194 -31.43 -0.01 -8.28
C ARG A 194 -32.53 -0.76 -9.07
N GLY A 195 -32.66 -2.06 -8.79
CA GLY A 195 -33.61 -2.95 -9.47
C GLY A 195 -33.17 -3.38 -10.88
N ARG A 196 -31.94 -3.05 -11.31
CA ARG A 196 -31.39 -3.32 -12.65
C ARG A 196 -30.05 -4.04 -12.59
N LEU A 197 -29.92 -5.04 -11.71
CA LEU A 197 -28.69 -5.79 -11.48
C LEU A 197 -28.60 -7.05 -12.34
N TYR A 198 -28.45 -6.87 -13.65
CA TYR A 198 -28.28 -7.97 -14.62
C TYR A 198 -26.82 -8.11 -15.06
N GLY A 199 -26.34 -9.35 -15.26
CA GLY A 199 -24.96 -9.63 -15.68
C GLY A 199 -23.91 -8.99 -14.76
N GLU A 200 -22.95 -8.28 -15.34
CA GLU A 200 -21.87 -7.58 -14.63
C GLU A 200 -22.34 -6.34 -13.83
N ALA A 201 -23.64 -6.02 -13.83
CA ALA A 201 -24.15 -4.90 -13.05
C ALA A 201 -23.92 -5.06 -11.53
N ALA A 202 -23.86 -6.29 -11.01
CA ALA A 202 -23.55 -6.51 -9.60
C ALA A 202 -22.12 -6.06 -9.24
N GLU A 203 -21.14 -6.34 -10.09
CA GLU A 203 -19.76 -5.90 -9.89
C GLU A 203 -19.61 -4.39 -10.02
N ARG A 204 -20.25 -3.79 -11.03
CA ARG A 204 -20.27 -2.33 -11.22
C ARG A 204 -20.91 -1.60 -10.04
N GLU A 205 -21.95 -2.17 -9.44
CA GLU A 205 -22.58 -1.61 -8.24
C GLU A 205 -21.60 -1.61 -7.06
N GLN A 206 -20.89 -2.72 -6.85
CA GLN A 206 -19.84 -2.81 -5.82
C GLN A 206 -18.71 -1.81 -6.06
N PHE A 207 -18.34 -1.57 -7.32
CA PHE A 207 -17.35 -0.57 -7.70
C PHE A 207 -17.76 0.83 -7.25
N TYR A 208 -18.97 1.29 -7.61
CA TYR A 208 -19.40 2.63 -7.22
C TYR A 208 -19.54 2.77 -5.70
N ARG A 209 -19.96 1.71 -5.00
CA ARG A 209 -19.95 1.70 -3.53
C ARG A 209 -18.55 1.78 -2.95
N ALA A 210 -17.59 1.06 -3.51
CA ALA A 210 -16.19 1.12 -3.10
C ALA A 210 -15.62 2.54 -3.31
N VAL A 211 -15.94 3.18 -4.44
CA VAL A 211 -15.55 4.57 -4.73
C VAL A 211 -16.11 5.54 -3.70
N ALA A 212 -17.38 5.38 -3.30
CA ALA A 212 -17.99 6.23 -2.28
C ALA A 212 -17.28 6.10 -0.93
N ILE A 213 -16.93 4.87 -0.52
CA ILE A 213 -16.17 4.60 0.71
C ILE A 213 -14.77 5.22 0.65
N VAL A 214 -14.07 5.08 -0.48
CA VAL A 214 -12.73 5.68 -0.67
C VAL A 214 -12.77 7.20 -0.61
N CYS A 215 -13.78 7.82 -1.22
CA CYS A 215 -13.95 9.27 -1.15
C CYS A 215 -14.21 9.73 0.28
N ASP A 216 -15.04 9.00 1.04
CA ASP A 216 -15.25 9.30 2.47
C ASP A 216 -13.99 9.14 3.30
N ALA A 217 -13.19 8.09 3.06
CA ALA A 217 -11.92 7.90 3.74
C ALA A 217 -10.90 9.02 3.46
N THR A 218 -11.04 9.72 2.34
CA THR A 218 -10.09 10.76 1.91
C THR A 218 -10.42 12.15 2.49
N ILE A 219 -11.65 12.35 2.98
CA ILE A 219 -12.16 13.62 3.51
C ILE A 219 -11.91 13.70 5.02
#